data_AF-A0A1G0Z6D6-F1
#
_entry.id   AF-A0A1G0Z6D6-F1
#
_cell.length_a   1.000
_cell.length_b   1.000
_cell.length_c   1.000
_cell.angle_alpha   90.00
_cell.angle_beta   90.00
_cell.angle_gamma   90.00
#
_symmetry.space_group_name_H-M   'P 1'
#
loop_
_entity.id
_entity.type
_entity.pdbx_description
1 polymer ?
#
loop_
_entity_poly.entity_id
_entity_poly.type
_entity_poly.pdbx_seq_one_letter_code
_entity_poly.pdbx_strand_id
1 'polypeptide(L)'
;MNYTVKFLTFLILISLPLASMSADRRKGEDKPYVTKIGLEETINSEGIKVKLFKDAVAKPLPAIENKKIQNGKGEKFDVYNPAELWLHDQYVGSWGSNQDMISIIKMTLPPPTGVRSVFQGLVLKDDYGKWKNEAKPDWNDTLVAEWIKQIGNGKLKDAKGEAIQKDIQKKNKISRYYTGDATEDATRRIYTAVCSDRPNDRYVIIYELGRNADIEKGSKVILQSLQSLTFFPPKKTDDKDKQMTTTKTVKKKDYSDEYIQSKEKVIQNIRNLKDWWYLETESFIIVSNLKNKKTINDLQLNLEKSRSAFVKFYPLKAPLKAVSVCKVFESRDEYISYIPSEMKWSAGIWMADKKELAISPMNWGSQSDNRKIMIDIAFHEGFHQYIFYAANENHSAAWFNEGNACFFEGIDFKSGNKVKIDLTNRAEQMKKLAGGNFNIENFIHLGYQQFYGNKETSYSLAWGLIFFLQKGAPVMKEKNNYAEIPAKYYDALIELKDEDKATDKAWEGVDFKKFSRNFEEFWKSDTMIKRAEMYDPLEAREKNAPKSTPAAPANPATVPAVK
;
A
#
# COMPACT_ATOMS: atom_id res chain seq x y z
N MET A 1 -7.36 10.98 33.22
CA MET A 1 -6.16 11.55 32.59
C MET A 1 -6.52 11.82 31.14
N ASN A 2 -6.67 13.10 30.80
CA ASN A 2 -7.14 13.55 29.49
C ASN A 2 -6.01 13.48 28.48
N TYR A 3 -6.14 12.61 27.48
CA TYR A 3 -5.25 12.56 26.32
C TYR A 3 -5.73 13.61 25.32
N THR A 4 -4.99 14.71 25.17
CA THR A 4 -5.22 15.67 24.09
C THR A 4 -4.51 15.15 22.84
N VAL A 5 -5.24 14.48 21.96
CA VAL A 5 -4.74 14.01 20.67
C VAL A 5 -5.10 15.06 19.61
N LYS A 6 -4.09 15.74 19.05
CA LYS A 6 -4.23 16.42 17.76
C LYS A 6 -4.13 15.34 16.68
N PHE A 7 -5.27 14.88 16.16
CA PHE A 7 -5.31 14.11 14.92
C PHE A 7 -6.66 14.28 14.24
N LEU A 8 -6.60 14.65 12.96
CA LEU A 8 -7.68 14.44 12.02
C LEU A 8 -7.55 12.98 11.55
N THR A 9 -8.11 12.04 12.30
CA THR A 9 -8.38 10.68 11.81
C THR A 9 -9.86 10.63 11.50
N PHE A 10 -10.21 10.40 10.23
CA PHE A 10 -11.55 9.98 9.85
C PHE A 10 -11.89 8.70 10.62
N LEU A 11 -12.96 8.74 11.42
CA LEU A 11 -13.59 7.55 11.97
C LEU A 11 -14.24 6.80 10.79
N ILE A 12 -13.62 5.72 10.33
CA ILE A 12 -14.26 4.75 9.44
C ILE A 12 -14.64 3.55 10.29
N LEU A 13 -15.94 3.42 10.53
CA LEU A 13 -16.56 2.16 10.91
C LEU A 13 -16.22 1.12 9.83
N ILE A 14 -15.75 -0.05 10.23
CA ILE A 14 -15.51 -1.18 9.33
C ILE A 14 -16.81 -1.49 8.60
N SER A 15 -16.85 -1.09 7.34
CA SER A 15 -17.62 -1.75 6.30
C SER A 15 -16.58 -2.24 5.30
N LEU A 16 -16.64 -3.51 4.89
CA LEU A 16 -16.11 -3.92 3.58
C LEU A 16 -16.44 -2.81 2.58
N PRO A 17 -15.50 -2.39 1.72
CA PRO A 17 -15.55 -1.09 1.08
C PRO A 17 -16.87 -0.90 0.33
N LEU A 18 -17.78 -0.14 0.95
CA LEU A 18 -18.92 0.45 0.28
C LEU A 18 -18.32 1.45 -0.71
N ALA A 19 -18.13 1.03 -1.95
CA ALA A 19 -17.69 1.89 -3.03
C ALA A 19 -18.60 3.14 -3.07
N SER A 20 -18.11 4.27 -2.60
CA SER A 20 -18.76 5.55 -2.79
C SER A 20 -18.57 5.97 -4.25
N MET A 21 -19.52 5.57 -5.09
CA MET A 21 -19.63 6.04 -6.46
C MET A 21 -20.40 7.37 -6.45
N SER A 22 -19.73 8.45 -6.88
CA SER A 22 -20.35 9.76 -7.05
C SER A 22 -21.40 9.69 -8.15
N ALA A 23 -22.62 10.10 -7.82
CA ALA A 23 -23.70 10.24 -8.77
C ALA A 23 -23.50 11.49 -9.63
N ASP A 24 -23.09 11.32 -10.89
CA ASP A 24 -23.34 12.33 -11.91
C ASP A 24 -24.81 12.15 -12.36
N ARG A 25 -25.74 12.83 -11.69
CA ARG A 25 -27.17 12.76 -12.01
C ARG A 25 -27.46 13.56 -13.27
N ARG A 26 -27.42 12.90 -14.43
CA ARG A 26 -28.17 13.38 -15.61
C ARG A 26 -29.51 12.66 -15.69
N LYS A 27 -30.57 13.43 -15.90
CA LYS A 27 -31.95 12.96 -16.10
C LYS A 27 -32.03 12.11 -17.37
N GLY A 28 -32.05 10.80 -17.17
CA GLY A 28 -32.51 9.76 -18.08
C GLY A 28 -32.81 8.55 -17.21
N GLU A 29 -33.92 7.86 -17.41
CA GLU A 29 -34.26 6.66 -16.64
C GLU A 29 -33.22 5.55 -16.92
N ASP A 30 -32.18 5.50 -16.09
CA ASP A 30 -31.19 4.42 -16.16
C ASP A 30 -31.87 3.12 -15.74
N LYS A 31 -32.21 2.30 -16.74
CA LYS A 31 -32.74 0.95 -16.54
C LYS A 31 -31.80 0.18 -15.61
N PRO A 32 -32.34 -0.61 -14.66
CA PRO A 32 -31.52 -1.37 -13.74
C PRO A 32 -30.58 -2.31 -14.51
N TYR A 33 -29.33 -2.35 -14.10
CA TYR A 33 -28.34 -3.25 -14.69
C TYR A 33 -28.65 -4.71 -14.32
N VAL A 34 -28.37 -5.62 -15.24
CA VAL A 34 -28.63 -7.05 -15.05
C VAL A 34 -27.32 -7.81 -14.98
N THR A 35 -26.97 -8.27 -13.78
CA THR A 35 -25.88 -9.23 -13.55
C THR A 35 -26.12 -10.50 -14.37
N LYS A 36 -25.05 -11.10 -14.87
CA LYS A 36 -25.09 -12.36 -15.64
C LYS A 36 -24.12 -13.36 -15.04
N ILE A 37 -24.34 -14.65 -15.29
CA ILE A 37 -23.38 -15.69 -14.90
C ILE A 37 -22.19 -15.72 -15.87
N GLY A 38 -21.00 -15.95 -15.33
CA GLY A 38 -19.73 -15.98 -16.03
C GLY A 38 -19.09 -17.36 -16.06
N LEU A 39 -17.75 -17.36 -16.12
CA LEU A 39 -16.93 -18.57 -16.21
C LEU A 39 -16.77 -19.26 -14.85
N GLU A 40 -16.45 -20.55 -14.90
CA GLU A 40 -16.04 -21.34 -13.74
C GLU A 40 -14.64 -20.90 -13.27
N GLU A 41 -14.53 -20.64 -11.97
CA GLU A 41 -13.27 -20.47 -11.26
C GLU A 41 -12.95 -21.73 -10.47
N THR A 42 -11.67 -22.10 -10.43
CA THR A 42 -11.19 -23.30 -9.70
C THR A 42 -10.13 -22.90 -8.69
N ILE A 43 -10.42 -23.13 -7.42
CA ILE A 43 -9.54 -22.85 -6.28
C ILE A 43 -8.95 -24.18 -5.81
N ASN A 44 -7.82 -24.58 -6.41
CA ASN A 44 -7.21 -25.90 -6.19
C ASN A 44 -6.81 -26.14 -4.73
N SER A 45 -6.26 -25.14 -4.06
CA SER A 45 -5.81 -25.18 -2.66
C SER A 45 -6.93 -25.46 -1.66
N GLU A 46 -8.16 -25.10 -1.99
CA GLU A 46 -9.35 -25.33 -1.16
C GLU A 46 -10.23 -26.47 -1.69
N GLY A 47 -9.98 -26.90 -2.93
CA GLY A 47 -10.79 -27.90 -3.61
C GLY A 47 -12.19 -27.37 -3.93
N ILE A 48 -12.30 -26.15 -4.46
CA ILE A 48 -13.58 -25.49 -4.79
C ILE A 48 -13.65 -25.19 -6.28
N LYS A 49 -14.83 -25.40 -6.89
CA LYS A 49 -15.19 -24.80 -8.18
C LYS A 49 -16.50 -24.03 -8.07
N VAL A 50 -16.58 -22.86 -8.69
CA VAL A 50 -17.79 -22.03 -8.71
C VAL A 50 -17.80 -21.12 -9.94
N LYS A 51 -18.96 -20.94 -10.57
CA LYS A 51 -19.17 -19.93 -11.60
C LYS A 51 -19.31 -18.55 -10.98
N LEU A 52 -18.54 -17.61 -11.48
CA LEU A 52 -18.55 -16.22 -11.03
C LEU A 52 -19.61 -15.40 -11.78
N PHE A 53 -19.75 -14.13 -11.44
CA PHE A 53 -20.47 -13.19 -12.30
C PHE A 53 -19.72 -12.96 -13.61
N LYS A 54 -20.47 -12.61 -14.66
CA LYS A 54 -19.91 -12.20 -15.94
C LYS A 54 -19.05 -10.95 -15.70
N ASP A 55 -17.88 -10.91 -16.33
CA ASP A 55 -16.93 -9.80 -16.26
C ASP A 55 -16.28 -9.62 -14.87
N ALA A 56 -16.52 -10.53 -13.92
CA ALA A 56 -15.83 -10.53 -12.64
C ALA A 56 -14.35 -10.89 -12.82
N VAL A 57 -13.47 -10.05 -12.29
CA VAL A 57 -12.02 -10.27 -12.26
C VAL A 57 -11.57 -10.49 -10.83
N ALA A 58 -10.49 -11.24 -10.64
CA ALA A 58 -9.94 -11.52 -9.32
C ALA A 58 -9.44 -10.23 -8.64
N LYS A 59 -9.88 -9.98 -7.40
CA LYS A 59 -9.52 -8.80 -6.60
C LYS A 59 -8.84 -9.25 -5.29
N PRO A 60 -7.57 -8.86 -5.05
CA PRO A 60 -6.95 -9.08 -3.74
C PRO A 60 -7.65 -8.26 -2.67
N LEU A 61 -7.57 -8.72 -1.42
CA LEU A 61 -7.98 -7.87 -0.31
C LEU A 61 -7.07 -6.63 -0.27
N PRO A 62 -7.63 -5.46 0.15
CA PRO A 62 -6.81 -4.35 0.64
C PRO A 62 -5.78 -4.83 1.65
N ALA A 63 -4.65 -4.13 1.77
CA ALA A 63 -3.75 -4.41 2.88
C ALA A 63 -4.44 -4.08 4.20
N ILE A 64 -4.04 -4.78 5.27
CA ILE A 64 -4.55 -4.54 6.62
C ILE A 64 -4.08 -3.15 7.05
N GLU A 65 -5.04 -2.30 7.38
CA GLU A 65 -4.74 -0.96 7.87
C GLU A 65 -4.26 -1.03 9.32
N ASN A 66 -3.32 -0.16 9.67
CA ASN A 66 -2.86 -0.01 11.03
C ASN A 66 -3.00 1.44 11.50
N LYS A 67 -3.01 1.60 12.82
CA LYS A 67 -2.85 2.89 13.45
C LYS A 67 -1.61 2.86 14.34
N LYS A 68 -0.78 3.88 14.22
CA LYS A 68 0.32 4.08 15.17
C LYS A 68 -0.22 4.74 16.43
N ILE A 69 0.07 4.13 17.57
CA ILE A 69 -0.13 4.74 18.89
C ILE A 69 1.21 4.85 19.62
N GLN A 70 1.28 5.81 20.53
CA GLN A 70 2.48 6.06 21.34
C GLN A 70 2.12 5.91 22.82
N ASN A 71 2.94 5.16 23.57
CA ASN A 71 2.75 5.03 25.02
C ASN A 71 3.35 6.23 25.78
N GLY A 72 3.16 6.28 27.10
CA GLY A 72 3.68 7.35 27.96
C GLY A 72 5.21 7.47 28.00
N LYS A 73 5.95 6.47 27.51
CA LYS A 73 7.42 6.48 27.38
C LYS A 73 7.90 6.92 25.99
N GLY A 74 6.97 7.20 25.07
CA GLY A 74 7.29 7.58 23.70
C GLY A 74 7.58 6.42 22.76
N GLU A 75 7.31 5.18 23.16
CA GLU A 75 7.41 4.01 22.29
C GLU A 75 6.18 3.93 21.39
N LYS A 76 6.41 3.74 20.09
CA LYS A 76 5.36 3.65 19.06
C LYS A 76 5.07 2.19 18.75
N PHE A 77 3.79 1.84 18.66
CA PHE A 77 3.33 0.49 18.30
C PHE A 77 2.22 0.58 17.26
N ASP A 78 2.20 -0.39 16.35
CA ASP A 78 1.11 -0.55 15.40
C ASP A 78 -0.02 -1.32 16.09
N VAL A 79 -1.21 -0.73 16.12
CA VAL A 79 -2.45 -1.39 16.55
C VAL A 79 -3.37 -1.59 15.36
N TYR A 80 -4.13 -2.66 15.41
CA TYR A 80 -4.90 -3.18 14.29
C TYR A 80 -6.35 -3.41 14.67
N ASN A 81 -7.19 -3.42 13.65
CA ASN A 81 -8.54 -3.89 13.80
C ASN A 81 -8.56 -5.44 13.91
N PRO A 82 -9.03 -6.02 15.03
CA PRO A 82 -9.05 -7.48 15.17
C PRO A 82 -9.92 -8.17 14.11
N ALA A 83 -11.00 -7.53 13.65
CA ALA A 83 -11.87 -8.11 12.63
C ALA A 83 -11.20 -8.18 11.24
N GLU A 84 -10.35 -7.20 10.91
CA GLU A 84 -9.59 -7.23 9.65
C GLU A 84 -8.49 -8.29 9.67
N LEU A 85 -7.73 -8.38 10.77
CA LEU A 85 -6.74 -9.44 10.97
C LEU A 85 -7.39 -10.84 10.85
N TRP A 86 -8.53 -11.01 11.51
CA TRP A 86 -9.33 -12.23 11.50
C TRP A 86 -9.87 -12.60 10.12
N LEU A 87 -10.34 -11.62 9.35
CA LEU A 87 -10.83 -11.86 7.99
C LEU A 87 -9.68 -12.24 7.05
N HIS A 88 -8.54 -11.55 7.13
CA HIS A 88 -7.36 -11.84 6.32
C HIS A 88 -6.82 -13.26 6.52
N ASP A 89 -6.85 -13.78 7.75
CA ASP A 89 -6.39 -15.14 8.07
C ASP A 89 -7.27 -16.25 7.49
N GLN A 90 -8.50 -15.91 7.11
CA GLN A 90 -9.54 -16.84 6.66
C GLN A 90 -9.92 -16.63 5.19
N TYR A 91 -9.36 -15.61 4.55
CA TYR A 91 -9.68 -15.23 3.20
C TYR A 91 -9.26 -16.30 2.20
N VAL A 92 -10.19 -16.68 1.32
CA VAL A 92 -9.91 -17.60 0.21
C VAL A 92 -9.70 -16.84 -1.08
N GLY A 93 -10.59 -15.91 -1.42
CA GLY A 93 -10.53 -15.18 -2.69
C GLY A 93 -11.75 -14.29 -2.89
N SER A 94 -11.62 -13.27 -3.73
CA SER A 94 -12.70 -12.40 -4.14
C SER A 94 -12.60 -12.05 -5.61
N TRP A 95 -13.75 -11.82 -6.21
CA TRP A 95 -13.90 -11.48 -7.61
C TRP A 95 -14.95 -10.41 -7.74
N GLY A 96 -14.72 -9.42 -8.59
CA GLY A 96 -15.73 -8.39 -8.78
C GLY A 96 -15.58 -7.64 -10.08
N SER A 97 -16.61 -6.89 -10.43
CA SER A 97 -16.65 -5.92 -11.51
C SER A 97 -16.68 -4.50 -10.93
N ASN A 98 -17.11 -3.51 -11.72
CA ASN A 98 -17.37 -2.16 -11.22
C ASN A 98 -18.65 -2.08 -10.38
N GLN A 99 -19.48 -3.12 -10.37
CA GLN A 99 -20.82 -3.09 -9.76
C GLN A 99 -21.04 -4.24 -8.78
N ASP A 100 -20.53 -5.43 -9.06
CA ASP A 100 -20.82 -6.63 -8.28
C ASP A 100 -19.54 -7.26 -7.70
N MET A 101 -19.65 -7.94 -6.56
CA MET A 101 -18.57 -8.66 -5.90
C MET A 101 -19.02 -10.05 -5.41
N ILE A 102 -18.11 -11.01 -5.44
CA ILE A 102 -18.21 -12.32 -4.79
C ILE A 102 -16.97 -12.47 -3.91
N SER A 103 -17.17 -12.82 -2.63
CA SER A 103 -16.08 -13.14 -1.71
C SER A 103 -16.29 -14.51 -1.10
N ILE A 104 -15.22 -15.30 -1.01
CA ILE A 104 -15.19 -16.62 -0.39
C ILE A 104 -14.22 -16.57 0.79
N ILE A 105 -14.69 -17.03 1.94
CA ILE A 105 -13.95 -17.03 3.22
C ILE A 105 -14.08 -18.42 3.81
N LYS A 106 -12.99 -19.01 4.30
CA LYS A 106 -12.99 -20.29 4.99
C LYS A 106 -13.10 -20.07 6.48
N MET A 107 -14.10 -20.67 7.12
CA MET A 107 -14.30 -20.55 8.56
C MET A 107 -13.29 -21.45 9.30
N THR A 108 -12.18 -20.87 9.76
CA THR A 108 -11.14 -21.59 10.53
C THR A 108 -10.94 -21.03 11.93
N LEU A 109 -11.40 -19.81 12.19
CA LEU A 109 -11.30 -19.12 13.48
C LEU A 109 -12.69 -18.62 13.94
N PRO A 110 -13.02 -18.72 15.23
CA PRO A 110 -14.22 -18.08 15.77
C PRO A 110 -14.10 -16.55 15.68
N PRO A 111 -15.19 -15.77 15.80
CA PRO A 111 -15.10 -14.32 15.91
C PRO A 111 -14.08 -13.87 16.96
N PRO A 112 -13.30 -12.80 16.72
CA PRO A 112 -12.19 -12.37 17.58
C PRO A 112 -12.67 -11.69 18.87
N THR A 113 -13.40 -12.43 19.68
CA THR A 113 -13.90 -12.02 21.00
C THR A 113 -12.85 -12.30 22.07
N GLY A 114 -12.74 -11.40 23.05
CA GLY A 114 -11.79 -11.55 24.15
C GLY A 114 -10.33 -11.25 23.81
N VAL A 115 -10.02 -10.80 22.59
CA VAL A 115 -8.67 -10.31 22.25
C VAL A 115 -8.36 -9.08 23.09
N ARG A 116 -7.19 -9.04 23.72
CA ARG A 116 -6.75 -7.90 24.53
C ARG A 116 -6.72 -6.62 23.69
N SER A 117 -7.64 -5.71 23.97
CA SER A 117 -7.64 -4.38 23.36
C SER A 117 -6.66 -3.45 24.09
N VAL A 118 -5.91 -2.67 23.32
CA VAL A 118 -4.92 -1.72 23.82
C VAL A 118 -5.38 -0.28 23.61
N PHE A 119 -6.19 -0.01 22.59
CA PHE A 119 -6.72 1.33 22.32
C PHE A 119 -8.01 1.28 21.50
N GLN A 120 -9.13 1.78 22.05
CA GLN A 120 -10.41 1.92 21.32
C GLN A 120 -10.87 0.67 20.56
N GLY A 121 -10.72 -0.53 21.13
CA GLY A 121 -11.07 -1.80 20.46
C GLY A 121 -9.99 -2.34 19.51
N LEU A 122 -8.93 -1.57 19.24
CA LEU A 122 -7.76 -2.02 18.48
C LEU A 122 -6.85 -2.88 19.35
N VAL A 123 -6.13 -3.80 18.70
CA VAL A 123 -5.30 -4.84 19.33
C VAL A 123 -3.86 -4.77 18.82
N LEU A 124 -2.91 -5.22 19.63
CA LEU A 124 -1.56 -5.49 19.14
C LEU A 124 -1.56 -6.77 18.31
N LYS A 125 -0.68 -6.82 17.30
CA LYS A 125 -0.52 -8.00 16.45
C LYS A 125 -0.14 -9.25 17.25
N ASP A 126 0.72 -9.10 18.26
CA ASP A 126 1.14 -10.22 19.12
C ASP A 126 0.00 -10.74 20.00
N ASP A 127 -0.84 -9.85 20.54
CA ASP A 127 -1.99 -10.25 21.34
C ASP A 127 -3.04 -10.98 20.48
N TYR A 128 -3.26 -10.51 19.25
CA TYR A 128 -4.07 -11.24 18.26
C TYR A 128 -3.45 -12.60 17.91
N GLY A 129 -2.13 -12.66 17.71
CA GLY A 129 -1.42 -13.90 17.40
C GLY A 129 -1.53 -14.96 18.50
N LYS A 130 -1.45 -14.55 19.77
CA LYS A 130 -1.68 -15.43 20.93
C LYS A 130 -3.10 -15.97 20.93
N TRP A 131 -4.09 -15.08 20.82
CA TRP A 131 -5.50 -15.47 20.73
C TRP A 131 -5.75 -16.48 19.60
N LYS A 132 -5.20 -16.20 18.40
CA LYS A 132 -5.33 -17.07 17.23
C LYS A 132 -4.81 -18.49 17.49
N ASN A 133 -3.67 -18.61 18.17
CA ASN A 133 -3.05 -19.90 18.45
C ASN A 133 -3.82 -20.71 19.51
N GLU A 134 -4.56 -20.04 20.39
CA GLU A 134 -5.39 -20.65 21.42
C GLU A 134 -6.81 -20.98 20.94
N ALA A 135 -7.29 -20.26 19.92
CA ALA A 135 -8.63 -20.40 19.39
C ALA A 135 -8.88 -21.79 18.79
N LYS A 136 -9.86 -22.50 19.36
CA LYS A 136 -10.32 -23.82 18.89
C LYS A 136 -11.83 -23.77 18.70
N PRO A 137 -12.33 -23.44 17.49
CA PRO A 137 -13.76 -23.29 17.28
C PRO A 137 -14.46 -24.65 17.34
N ASP A 138 -15.55 -24.73 18.10
CA ASP A 138 -16.53 -25.82 18.05
C ASP A 138 -17.73 -25.34 17.21
N TRP A 139 -17.77 -25.76 15.95
CA TRP A 139 -18.73 -25.25 14.96
C TRP A 139 -20.14 -25.80 15.16
N ASN A 140 -20.88 -25.18 16.08
CA ASN A 140 -22.32 -25.32 16.25
C ASN A 140 -23.09 -24.16 15.59
N ASP A 141 -24.42 -24.27 15.51
CA ASP A 141 -25.26 -23.26 14.86
C ASP A 141 -25.15 -21.87 15.54
N THR A 142 -24.93 -21.82 16.86
CA THR A 142 -24.72 -20.57 17.61
C THR A 142 -23.44 -19.87 17.16
N LEU A 143 -22.30 -20.58 17.13
CA LEU A 143 -21.03 -20.00 16.73
C LEU A 143 -21.02 -19.59 15.25
N VAL A 144 -21.72 -20.35 14.39
CA VAL A 144 -21.93 -19.96 12.99
C VAL A 144 -22.73 -18.66 12.91
N ALA A 145 -23.81 -18.52 13.67
CA ALA A 145 -24.60 -17.29 13.71
C ALA A 145 -23.77 -16.09 14.18
N GLU A 146 -22.94 -16.24 15.22
CA GLU A 146 -22.02 -15.20 15.69
C GLU A 146 -20.99 -14.80 14.63
N TRP A 147 -20.46 -15.79 13.90
CA TRP A 147 -19.56 -15.57 12.77
C TRP A 147 -20.22 -14.75 11.67
N ILE A 148 -21.44 -15.11 11.26
CA ILE A 148 -22.19 -14.38 10.26
C ILE A 148 -22.54 -12.97 10.76
N LYS A 149 -22.92 -12.84 12.02
CA LYS A 149 -23.21 -11.55 12.66
C LYS A 149 -21.98 -10.62 12.62
N GLN A 150 -20.78 -11.15 12.83
CA GLN A 150 -19.54 -10.38 12.75
C GLN A 150 -19.31 -9.82 11.33
N ILE A 151 -19.56 -10.62 10.28
CA ILE A 151 -19.47 -10.18 8.87
C ILE A 151 -20.63 -9.25 8.47
N GLY A 152 -21.81 -9.43 9.07
CA GLY A 152 -22.99 -8.60 8.89
C GLY A 152 -22.98 -7.31 9.72
N ASN A 153 -21.82 -6.86 10.20
CA ASN A 153 -21.67 -5.65 11.02
C ASN A 153 -22.58 -5.63 12.25
N GLY A 154 -22.71 -6.77 12.93
CA GLY A 154 -23.52 -6.91 14.13
C GLY A 154 -25.01 -7.16 13.87
N LYS A 155 -25.45 -7.16 12.61
CA LYS A 155 -26.86 -7.35 12.24
C LYS A 155 -27.12 -8.77 11.72
N LEU A 156 -28.12 -9.44 12.27
CA LEU A 156 -28.59 -10.75 11.83
C LEU A 156 -30.08 -10.90 12.16
N LYS A 157 -30.90 -11.24 11.17
CA LYS A 157 -32.35 -11.44 11.34
C LYS A 157 -32.71 -12.78 11.96
N ASP A 158 -32.01 -13.84 11.56
CA ASP A 158 -32.23 -15.21 12.02
C ASP A 158 -30.89 -15.93 12.21
N ALA A 159 -30.69 -16.50 13.40
CA ALA A 159 -29.49 -17.22 13.78
C ALA A 159 -29.36 -18.58 13.08
N LYS A 160 -30.46 -19.21 12.67
CA LYS A 160 -30.41 -20.57 12.09
C LYS A 160 -30.08 -20.58 10.60
N GLY A 161 -30.30 -19.46 9.93
CA GLY A 161 -30.25 -19.36 8.47
C GLY A 161 -31.34 -20.21 7.79
N GLU A 162 -31.59 -19.90 6.53
CA GLU A 162 -32.58 -20.60 5.71
C GLU A 162 -31.89 -21.64 4.82
N ALA A 163 -32.23 -22.91 5.01
CA ALA A 163 -31.76 -24.01 4.18
C ALA A 163 -32.34 -23.90 2.75
N ILE A 164 -31.48 -23.76 1.73
CA ILE A 164 -31.90 -23.57 0.32
C ILE A 164 -31.75 -24.84 -0.53
N GLN A 165 -31.72 -26.02 0.07
CA GLN A 165 -31.55 -27.30 -0.65
C GLN A 165 -32.67 -27.58 -1.66
N LYS A 166 -33.87 -27.03 -1.45
CA LYS A 166 -34.97 -27.13 -2.42
C LYS A 166 -34.63 -26.44 -3.75
N ASP A 167 -33.84 -25.37 -3.68
CA ASP A 167 -33.42 -24.57 -4.83
C ASP A 167 -32.07 -25.04 -5.40
N ILE A 168 -31.30 -25.79 -4.61
CA ILE A 168 -29.98 -26.31 -4.96
C ILE A 168 -29.91 -27.80 -4.59
N GLN A 169 -30.28 -28.66 -5.54
CA GLN A 169 -30.23 -30.12 -5.38
C GLN A 169 -28.78 -30.64 -5.39
N LYS A 170 -28.02 -30.34 -4.33
CA LYS A 170 -26.65 -30.81 -4.11
C LYS A 170 -26.52 -31.46 -2.75
N LYS A 171 -25.55 -32.37 -2.63
CA LYS A 171 -25.19 -33.04 -1.37
C LYS A 171 -24.80 -32.04 -0.27
N ASN A 172 -24.24 -30.90 -0.67
CA ASN A 172 -23.68 -29.88 0.24
C ASN A 172 -24.77 -29.10 0.98
N LYS A 173 -24.58 -28.90 2.28
CA LYS A 173 -25.45 -28.06 3.10
C LYS A 173 -25.11 -26.59 2.84
N ILE A 174 -26.06 -25.88 2.23
CA ILE A 174 -26.02 -24.45 1.95
C ILE A 174 -27.17 -23.76 2.68
N SER A 175 -26.85 -22.73 3.46
CA SER A 175 -27.82 -21.93 4.21
C SER A 175 -27.64 -20.45 3.88
N ARG A 176 -28.75 -19.74 3.68
CA ARG A 176 -28.82 -18.30 3.44
C ARG A 176 -29.05 -17.54 4.75
N TYR A 177 -28.38 -16.39 4.91
CA TYR A 177 -28.54 -15.52 6.07
C TYR A 177 -28.91 -14.11 5.64
N TYR A 178 -29.62 -13.41 6.54
CA TYR A 178 -30.13 -12.06 6.35
C TYR A 178 -29.61 -11.16 7.46
N THR A 179 -29.06 -10.00 7.13
CA THR A 179 -28.58 -9.03 8.10
C THR A 179 -29.75 -8.32 8.80
N GLY A 180 -30.96 -8.32 8.21
CA GLY A 180 -32.17 -7.76 8.81
C GLY A 180 -32.45 -6.31 8.41
N ASP A 181 -31.61 -5.72 7.58
CA ASP A 181 -31.87 -4.47 6.87
C ASP A 181 -32.33 -4.82 5.46
N ALA A 182 -33.59 -4.51 5.11
CA ALA A 182 -34.18 -4.94 3.83
C ALA A 182 -33.42 -4.40 2.60
N THR A 183 -32.78 -3.22 2.72
CA THR A 183 -32.01 -2.63 1.62
C THR A 183 -30.63 -3.28 1.49
N GLU A 184 -29.96 -3.49 2.63
CA GLU A 184 -28.69 -4.21 2.68
C GLU A 184 -28.88 -5.66 2.21
N ASP A 185 -29.91 -6.34 2.72
CA ASP A 185 -30.30 -7.70 2.36
C ASP A 185 -30.59 -7.82 0.86
N ALA A 186 -31.14 -6.78 0.22
CA ALA A 186 -31.41 -6.80 -1.21
C ALA A 186 -30.11 -6.86 -2.04
N THR A 187 -29.12 -6.05 -1.67
CA THR A 187 -27.85 -5.92 -2.39
C THR A 187 -26.76 -6.85 -1.89
N ARG A 188 -26.83 -7.37 -0.67
CA ARG A 188 -25.79 -8.18 -0.03
C ARG A 188 -26.39 -9.50 0.45
N ARG A 189 -25.92 -10.61 -0.09
CA ARG A 189 -26.41 -11.96 0.20
C ARG A 189 -25.30 -12.81 0.80
N ILE A 190 -25.55 -13.35 1.99
CA ILE A 190 -24.57 -14.15 2.73
C ILE A 190 -25.04 -15.60 2.76
N TYR A 191 -24.15 -16.51 2.36
CA TYR A 191 -24.41 -17.96 2.38
C TYR A 191 -23.30 -18.68 3.11
N THR A 192 -23.64 -19.70 3.89
CA THR A 192 -22.68 -20.71 4.36
C THR A 192 -22.76 -21.94 3.48
N ALA A 193 -21.63 -22.52 3.10
CA ALA A 193 -21.56 -23.80 2.41
C ALA A 193 -20.66 -24.77 3.20
N VAL A 194 -21.18 -25.97 3.50
CA VAL A 194 -20.45 -27.05 4.17
C VAL A 194 -20.17 -28.17 3.18
N CYS A 195 -18.91 -28.58 3.09
CA CYS A 195 -18.53 -29.73 2.26
C CYS A 195 -19.03 -31.03 2.91
N SER A 196 -19.79 -31.81 2.17
CA SER A 196 -20.39 -33.06 2.70
C SER A 196 -19.35 -34.12 3.02
N ASP A 197 -18.29 -34.19 2.21
CA ASP A 197 -17.22 -35.18 2.36
C ASP A 197 -16.13 -34.70 3.33
N ARG A 198 -16.12 -33.39 3.62
CA ARG A 198 -15.21 -32.74 4.57
C ARG A 198 -16.02 -31.81 5.47
N PRO A 199 -16.79 -32.33 6.45
CA PRO A 199 -17.73 -31.51 7.25
C PRO A 199 -17.08 -30.38 8.06
N ASN A 200 -15.78 -30.49 8.31
CA ASN A 200 -14.97 -29.44 8.96
C ASN A 200 -14.62 -28.29 8.00
N ASP A 201 -14.71 -28.50 6.68
CA ASP A 201 -14.52 -27.45 5.69
C ASP A 201 -15.85 -26.70 5.49
N ARG A 202 -15.89 -25.50 6.07
CA ARG A 202 -17.02 -24.59 6.01
C ARG A 202 -16.58 -23.27 5.39
N TYR A 203 -17.41 -22.77 4.48
CA TYR A 203 -17.13 -21.56 3.74
C TYR A 203 -18.28 -20.58 3.89
N VAL A 204 -17.96 -19.29 3.89
CA VAL A 204 -18.92 -18.22 3.68
C VAL A 204 -18.70 -17.63 2.31
N ILE A 205 -19.81 -17.48 1.58
CA ILE A 205 -19.86 -16.86 0.27
C ILE A 205 -20.73 -15.62 0.38
N ILE A 206 -20.13 -14.47 0.12
CA ILE A 206 -20.80 -13.16 0.15
C ILE A 206 -20.95 -12.70 -1.30
N TYR A 207 -22.16 -12.38 -1.70
CA TYR A 207 -22.46 -11.73 -2.97
C TYR A 207 -22.92 -10.30 -2.70
N GLU A 208 -22.30 -9.34 -3.36
CA GLU A 208 -22.66 -7.93 -3.30
C GLU A 208 -23.05 -7.47 -4.70
N LEU A 209 -24.24 -6.92 -4.85
CA LEU A 209 -24.79 -6.41 -6.10
C LEU A 209 -24.76 -4.88 -6.09
N GLY A 210 -24.56 -4.30 -7.27
CA GLY A 210 -24.60 -2.85 -7.44
C GLY A 210 -25.93 -2.24 -7.00
N ARG A 211 -25.91 -0.99 -6.52
CA ARG A 211 -27.12 -0.29 -6.02
C ARG A 211 -28.24 -0.15 -7.06
N ASN A 212 -27.90 -0.13 -8.34
CA ASN A 212 -28.84 -0.05 -9.46
C ASN A 212 -29.07 -1.42 -10.15
N ALA A 213 -28.67 -2.52 -9.50
CA ALA A 213 -28.90 -3.85 -10.05
C ALA A 213 -30.38 -4.26 -9.98
N ASP A 214 -30.82 -5.01 -10.98
CA ASP A 214 -32.09 -5.74 -10.94
C ASP A 214 -31.96 -6.89 -9.93
N ILE A 215 -32.44 -6.64 -8.70
CA ILE A 215 -32.28 -7.55 -7.56
C ILE A 215 -32.91 -8.92 -7.80
N GLU A 216 -34.03 -8.99 -8.53
CA GLU A 216 -34.71 -10.25 -8.82
C GLU A 216 -33.85 -11.10 -9.77
N LYS A 217 -33.37 -10.50 -10.86
CA LYS A 217 -32.48 -11.19 -11.81
C LYS A 217 -31.12 -11.51 -11.16
N GLY A 218 -30.57 -10.60 -10.37
CA GLY A 218 -29.34 -10.82 -9.60
C GLY A 218 -29.47 -12.01 -8.66
N SER A 219 -30.60 -12.14 -7.95
CA SER A 219 -30.87 -13.29 -7.08
C SER A 219 -30.90 -14.61 -7.85
N LYS A 220 -31.47 -14.65 -9.06
CA LYS A 220 -31.44 -15.84 -9.94
C LYS A 220 -30.01 -16.19 -10.34
N VAL A 221 -29.16 -15.20 -10.64
CA VAL A 221 -27.75 -15.44 -10.99
C VAL A 221 -26.93 -15.93 -9.80
N ILE A 222 -27.18 -15.40 -8.60
CA ILE A 222 -26.56 -15.90 -7.36
C ILE A 222 -26.91 -17.38 -7.15
N LEU A 223 -28.16 -17.77 -7.34
CA LEU A 223 -28.56 -19.18 -7.26
C LEU A 223 -27.87 -20.04 -8.32
N GLN A 224 -27.72 -19.57 -9.55
CA GLN A 224 -26.95 -20.28 -10.60
C GLN A 224 -25.48 -20.46 -10.21
N SER A 225 -24.87 -19.44 -9.60
CA SER A 225 -23.50 -19.50 -9.06
C SER A 225 -23.40 -20.57 -7.96
N LEU A 226 -24.27 -20.53 -6.96
CA LEU A 226 -24.30 -21.54 -5.89
C LEU A 226 -24.62 -22.95 -6.40
N GLN A 227 -25.50 -23.08 -7.40
CA GLN A 227 -25.78 -24.35 -8.08
C GLN A 227 -24.58 -24.90 -8.82
N SER A 228 -23.61 -24.07 -9.21
CA SER A 228 -22.35 -24.54 -9.80
C SER A 228 -21.30 -24.93 -8.75
N LEU A 229 -21.46 -24.55 -7.48
CA LEU A 229 -20.49 -24.79 -6.40
C LEU A 229 -20.23 -26.29 -6.20
N THR A 230 -19.01 -26.75 -6.47
CA THR A 230 -18.59 -28.14 -6.20
C THR A 230 -17.34 -28.17 -5.33
N PHE A 231 -17.23 -29.23 -4.54
CA PHE A 231 -16.04 -29.52 -3.76
C PHE A 231 -15.32 -30.73 -4.36
N PHE A 232 -14.00 -30.68 -4.34
CA PHE A 232 -13.11 -31.79 -4.69
C PHE A 232 -11.97 -31.87 -3.68
N PRO A 233 -11.16 -32.94 -3.65
CA PRO A 233 -10.00 -33.02 -2.78
C PRO A 233 -9.01 -31.86 -3.05
N PRO A 234 -8.60 -31.09 -2.03
CA PRO A 234 -7.62 -30.03 -2.20
C PRO A 234 -6.33 -30.55 -2.80
N LYS A 235 -5.74 -29.75 -3.69
CA LYS A 235 -4.41 -30.01 -4.22
C LYS A 235 -3.45 -29.04 -3.56
N LYS A 236 -2.25 -29.52 -3.21
CA LYS A 236 -1.15 -28.61 -2.85
C LYS A 236 -0.88 -27.71 -4.05
N THR A 237 -1.11 -26.42 -3.88
CA THR A 237 -0.61 -25.37 -4.77
C THR A 237 0.72 -24.94 -4.21
N ASP A 238 1.81 -25.03 -4.98
CA ASP A 238 3.08 -24.45 -4.55
C ASP A 238 2.98 -22.94 -4.79
N ASP A 239 3.27 -22.11 -3.78
CA ASP A 239 3.31 -20.65 -3.96
C ASP A 239 4.30 -20.26 -5.07
N LYS A 240 5.27 -21.13 -5.40
CA LYS A 240 6.15 -20.98 -6.57
C LYS A 240 5.41 -20.98 -7.91
N ASP A 241 4.24 -21.57 -8.01
CA ASP A 241 3.43 -21.57 -9.25
C ASP A 241 2.95 -20.15 -9.61
N LYS A 242 2.88 -19.27 -8.61
CA LYS A 242 2.56 -17.84 -8.74
C LYS A 242 3.80 -16.95 -8.83
N GLN A 243 4.99 -17.52 -8.60
CA GLN A 243 6.23 -16.77 -8.63
C GLN A 243 6.68 -16.58 -10.07
N MET A 244 6.74 -15.33 -10.52
CA MET A 244 7.45 -14.98 -11.73
C MET A 244 8.95 -14.97 -11.43
N THR A 245 9.65 -16.01 -11.87
CA THR A 245 11.11 -16.05 -11.79
C THR A 245 11.72 -15.15 -12.86
N THR A 246 12.57 -14.21 -12.46
CA THR A 246 13.45 -13.48 -13.39
C THR A 246 14.91 -13.84 -13.12
N THR A 247 15.79 -13.54 -14.07
CA THR A 247 17.24 -13.83 -14.03
C THR A 247 18.00 -13.18 -12.85
N LYS A 248 17.31 -12.40 -12.00
CA LYS A 248 17.85 -11.66 -10.86
C LYS A 248 17.22 -12.05 -9.51
N THR A 249 16.73 -13.28 -9.38
CA THR A 249 16.27 -13.79 -8.08
C THR A 249 17.49 -14.01 -7.18
N VAL A 250 17.67 -13.18 -6.14
CA VAL A 250 18.87 -13.19 -5.28
C VAL A 250 18.75 -14.22 -4.16
N LYS A 251 19.91 -14.77 -3.73
CA LYS A 251 20.06 -15.66 -2.57
C LYS A 251 19.55 -15.01 -1.28
N LYS A 252 18.99 -15.82 -0.36
CA LYS A 252 18.50 -15.41 0.96
C LYS A 252 19.53 -14.54 1.70
N LYS A 253 19.16 -13.30 2.04
CA LYS A 253 19.80 -12.54 3.13
C LYS A 253 19.20 -12.99 4.46
N ASP A 254 19.95 -12.78 5.54
CA ASP A 254 19.46 -12.93 6.91
C ASP A 254 18.51 -11.78 7.26
N TYR A 255 17.27 -11.86 6.75
CA TYR A 255 16.19 -10.96 7.11
C TYR A 255 15.62 -11.35 8.47
N SER A 256 15.09 -10.37 9.21
CA SER A 256 14.37 -10.65 10.46
C SER A 256 13.12 -11.48 10.19
N ASP A 257 12.66 -12.23 11.19
CA ASP A 257 11.40 -12.98 11.10
C ASP A 257 10.20 -12.06 10.77
N GLU A 258 10.22 -10.83 11.29
CA GLU A 258 9.20 -9.82 10.99
C GLU A 258 9.17 -9.46 9.50
N TYR A 259 10.34 -9.29 8.89
CA TYR A 259 10.47 -9.03 7.45
C TYR A 259 9.97 -10.22 6.63
N ILE A 260 10.36 -11.44 6.99
CA ILE A 260 9.91 -12.66 6.31
C ILE A 260 8.38 -12.79 6.38
N GLN A 261 7.80 -12.60 7.57
CA GLN A 261 6.35 -12.63 7.75
C GLN A 261 5.64 -11.54 6.94
N SER A 262 6.21 -10.33 6.85
CA SER A 262 5.63 -9.25 6.05
C SER A 262 5.52 -9.65 4.57
N LYS A 263 6.53 -10.36 4.05
CA LYS A 263 6.55 -10.87 2.68
C LYS A 263 5.56 -12.01 2.46
N GLU A 264 5.54 -12.99 3.36
CA GLU A 264 4.62 -14.13 3.26
C GLU A 264 3.15 -13.67 3.24
N LYS A 265 2.80 -12.66 4.04
CA LYS A 265 1.44 -12.08 4.04
C LYS A 265 1.03 -11.54 2.67
N VAL A 266 1.94 -10.86 1.98
CA VAL A 266 1.69 -10.30 0.64
C VAL A 266 1.45 -11.42 -0.38
N ILE A 267 2.24 -12.50 -0.31
CA ILE A 267 2.10 -13.68 -1.18
C ILE A 267 0.77 -14.40 -0.91
N GLN A 268 0.44 -14.63 0.36
CA GLN A 268 -0.79 -15.31 0.76
C GLN A 268 -2.05 -14.58 0.28
N ASN A 269 -2.04 -13.23 0.24
CA ASN A 269 -3.16 -12.42 -0.25
C ASN A 269 -3.54 -12.69 -1.72
N ILE A 270 -2.61 -13.19 -2.54
CA ILE A 270 -2.84 -13.44 -3.96
C ILE A 270 -2.86 -14.92 -4.35
N ARG A 271 -2.57 -15.84 -3.42
CA ARG A 271 -2.31 -17.27 -3.70
C ARG A 271 -3.39 -17.95 -4.56
N ASN A 272 -4.64 -17.58 -4.33
CA ASN A 272 -5.82 -18.20 -4.95
C ASN A 272 -6.41 -17.38 -6.11
N LEU A 273 -5.82 -16.22 -6.41
CA LEU A 273 -6.35 -15.30 -7.41
C LEU A 273 -5.77 -15.65 -8.77
N LYS A 274 -6.63 -16.06 -9.69
CA LYS A 274 -6.24 -16.34 -11.07
C LYS A 274 -5.58 -15.11 -11.71
N ASP A 275 -4.58 -15.35 -12.56
CA ASP A 275 -3.78 -14.34 -13.27
C ASP A 275 -2.91 -13.40 -12.41
N TRP A 276 -3.11 -13.36 -11.10
CA TRP A 276 -2.17 -12.70 -10.18
C TRP A 276 -0.92 -13.54 -10.01
N TRP A 277 0.22 -12.86 -9.92
CA TRP A 277 1.55 -13.41 -9.70
C TRP A 277 2.37 -12.44 -8.83
N TYR A 278 3.50 -12.91 -8.30
CA TYR A 278 4.45 -12.06 -7.59
C TYR A 278 5.86 -12.23 -8.13
N LEU A 279 6.68 -11.21 -7.91
CA LEU A 279 8.09 -11.19 -8.23
C LEU A 279 8.85 -10.61 -7.04
N GLU A 280 9.88 -11.33 -6.60
CA GLU A 280 10.78 -10.88 -5.54
C GLU A 280 12.04 -10.26 -6.13
N THR A 281 12.46 -9.15 -5.55
CA THR A 281 13.76 -8.52 -5.81
C THR A 281 14.55 -8.42 -4.51
N GLU A 282 15.68 -7.71 -4.52
CA GLU A 282 16.48 -7.53 -3.31
C GLU A 282 15.71 -6.74 -2.24
N SER A 283 15.03 -5.67 -2.65
CA SER A 283 14.40 -4.70 -1.77
C SER A 283 12.86 -4.74 -1.81
N PHE A 284 12.26 -5.37 -2.84
CA PHE A 284 10.82 -5.30 -3.08
C PHE A 284 10.17 -6.69 -3.26
N ILE A 285 8.87 -6.72 -2.99
CA ILE A 285 7.94 -7.68 -3.56
C ILE A 285 6.98 -6.93 -4.49
N ILE A 286 6.96 -7.33 -5.76
CA ILE A 286 6.00 -6.83 -6.75
C ILE A 286 4.86 -7.85 -6.84
N VAL A 287 3.63 -7.41 -6.63
CA VAL A 287 2.42 -8.23 -6.83
C VAL A 287 1.58 -7.62 -7.95
N SER A 288 1.21 -8.44 -8.93
CA SER A 288 0.57 -7.90 -10.13
C SER A 288 -0.24 -8.95 -10.89
N ASN A 289 -1.24 -8.48 -11.63
CA ASN A 289 -1.92 -9.21 -12.69
C ASN A 289 -1.61 -8.61 -14.09
N LEU A 290 -0.67 -7.67 -14.18
CA LEU A 290 -0.28 -7.01 -15.42
C LEU A 290 0.30 -8.04 -16.41
N LYS A 291 -0.26 -8.11 -17.63
CA LYS A 291 0.19 -9.05 -18.68
C LYS A 291 1.44 -8.56 -19.40
N ASN A 292 1.67 -7.25 -19.41
CA ASN A 292 2.80 -6.64 -20.10
C ASN A 292 4.13 -6.87 -19.34
N LYS A 293 4.79 -7.98 -19.63
CA LYS A 293 6.07 -8.37 -19.00
C LYS A 293 7.18 -7.34 -19.18
N LYS A 294 7.22 -6.61 -20.30
CA LYS A 294 8.25 -5.57 -20.53
C LYS A 294 8.13 -4.45 -19.50
N THR A 295 6.91 -3.99 -19.27
CA THR A 295 6.62 -2.93 -18.29
C THR A 295 7.04 -3.36 -16.88
N ILE A 296 6.76 -4.62 -16.51
CA ILE A 296 7.19 -5.18 -15.22
C ILE A 296 8.71 -5.27 -15.12
N ASN A 297 9.40 -5.76 -16.15
CA ASN A 297 10.87 -5.86 -16.12
C ASN A 297 11.52 -4.48 -15.99
N ASP A 298 10.99 -3.48 -16.70
CA ASP A 298 11.45 -2.10 -16.61
C ASP A 298 11.19 -1.54 -15.20
N LEU A 299 10.00 -1.75 -14.64
CA LEU A 299 9.66 -1.31 -13.29
C LEU A 299 10.53 -1.98 -12.23
N GLN A 300 10.71 -3.31 -12.31
CA GLN A 300 11.58 -4.10 -11.43
C GLN A 300 13.00 -3.53 -11.41
N LEU A 301 13.57 -3.30 -12.59
CA LEU A 301 14.92 -2.77 -12.72
C LEU A 301 15.03 -1.36 -12.13
N ASN A 302 14.07 -0.49 -12.43
CA ASN A 302 14.11 0.92 -12.05
C ASN A 302 13.80 1.13 -10.56
N LEU A 303 12.92 0.32 -9.95
CA LEU A 303 12.69 0.33 -8.49
C LEU A 303 13.97 0.00 -7.72
N GLU A 304 14.72 -1.04 -8.11
CA GLU A 304 15.97 -1.37 -7.42
C GLU A 304 17.06 -0.32 -7.63
N LYS A 305 17.17 0.21 -8.86
CA LYS A 305 18.15 1.27 -9.14
C LYS A 305 17.82 2.56 -8.37
N SER A 306 16.54 2.95 -8.29
CA SER A 306 16.12 4.13 -7.55
C SER A 306 16.30 3.94 -6.04
N ARG A 307 15.91 2.78 -5.49
CA ARG A 307 16.26 2.39 -4.10
C ARG A 307 17.75 2.56 -3.84
N SER A 308 18.60 2.07 -4.75
CA SER A 308 20.06 2.21 -4.63
C SER A 308 20.51 3.68 -4.63
N ALA A 309 19.84 4.56 -5.38
CA ALA A 309 20.08 6.00 -5.31
C ALA A 309 19.65 6.59 -3.96
N PHE A 310 18.44 6.27 -3.50
CA PHE A 310 17.89 6.77 -2.24
C PHE A 310 18.81 6.46 -1.05
N VAL A 311 19.34 5.24 -0.97
CA VAL A 311 20.29 4.81 0.08
C VAL A 311 21.55 5.68 0.12
N LYS A 312 22.06 6.13 -1.03
CA LYS A 312 23.26 6.99 -1.07
C LYS A 312 22.98 8.39 -0.52
N PHE A 313 21.76 8.90 -0.67
CA PHE A 313 21.38 10.20 -0.12
C PHE A 313 20.99 10.13 1.35
N TYR A 314 20.25 9.08 1.74
CA TYR A 314 19.67 8.89 3.07
C TYR A 314 19.88 7.45 3.55
N PRO A 315 21.08 7.08 4.03
CA PRO A 315 21.41 5.70 4.37
C PRO A 315 20.50 5.11 5.44
N LEU A 316 20.25 3.80 5.37
CA LEU A 316 19.56 3.07 6.44
C LEU A 316 20.39 3.14 7.73
N LYS A 317 19.77 3.62 8.80
CA LYS A 317 20.38 3.66 10.15
C LYS A 317 20.00 2.42 11.00
N ALA A 318 19.02 1.64 10.54
CA ALA A 318 18.57 0.40 11.16
C ALA A 318 18.12 -0.61 10.08
N PRO A 319 18.13 -1.93 10.38
CA PRO A 319 17.57 -2.94 9.49
C PRO A 319 16.08 -2.72 9.22
N LEU A 320 15.65 -3.02 7.99
CA LEU A 320 14.25 -2.98 7.61
C LEU A 320 13.46 -4.09 8.31
N LYS A 321 12.27 -3.76 8.79
CA LYS A 321 11.35 -4.70 9.45
C LYS A 321 10.26 -5.25 8.52
N ALA A 322 10.06 -4.62 7.38
CA ALA A 322 9.05 -5.00 6.39
C ALA A 322 9.61 -4.91 4.98
N VAL A 323 9.10 -5.76 4.09
CA VAL A 323 9.39 -5.69 2.66
C VAL A 323 8.70 -4.48 2.03
N SER A 324 9.35 -3.83 1.08
CA SER A 324 8.70 -2.82 0.24
C SER A 324 7.75 -3.50 -0.75
N VAL A 325 6.45 -3.24 -0.62
CA VAL A 325 5.43 -3.81 -1.49
C VAL A 325 5.11 -2.85 -2.64
N CYS A 326 5.14 -3.36 -3.87
CA CYS A 326 4.66 -2.65 -5.05
C CYS A 326 3.55 -3.46 -5.72
N LYS A 327 2.34 -2.89 -5.78
CA LYS A 327 1.16 -3.48 -6.38
C LYS A 327 0.86 -2.81 -7.71
N VAL A 328 0.85 -3.58 -8.79
CA VAL A 328 0.67 -3.07 -10.15
C VAL A 328 -0.54 -3.72 -10.78
N PHE A 329 -1.50 -2.92 -11.23
CA PHE A 329 -2.77 -3.41 -11.77
C PHE A 329 -2.75 -3.54 -13.29
N GLU A 330 -3.54 -4.47 -13.83
CA GLU A 330 -3.76 -4.63 -15.27
C GLU A 330 -4.64 -3.51 -15.84
N SER A 331 -5.59 -2.99 -15.05
CA SER A 331 -6.52 -1.93 -15.48
C SER A 331 -6.62 -0.74 -14.51
N ARG A 332 -7.01 0.42 -15.05
CA ARG A 332 -7.27 1.65 -14.28
C ARG A 332 -8.41 1.48 -13.28
N ASP A 333 -9.45 0.75 -13.67
CA ASP A 333 -10.64 0.51 -12.84
C ASP A 333 -10.28 -0.33 -11.61
N GLU A 334 -9.44 -1.35 -11.77
CA GLU A 334 -8.92 -2.13 -10.65
C GLU A 334 -8.14 -1.24 -9.66
N TYR A 335 -7.23 -0.41 -10.18
CA TYR A 335 -6.48 0.55 -9.37
C TYR A 335 -7.42 1.49 -8.59
N ILE A 336 -8.38 2.13 -9.26
CA ILE A 336 -9.36 3.04 -8.66
C ILE A 336 -10.20 2.35 -7.58
N SER A 337 -10.52 1.07 -7.78
CA SER A 337 -11.28 0.29 -6.78
C SER A 337 -10.46 -0.07 -5.54
N TYR A 338 -9.12 -0.01 -5.64
CA TYR A 338 -8.20 -0.39 -4.59
C TYR A 338 -7.79 0.80 -3.69
N ILE A 339 -7.67 1.98 -4.28
CA ILE A 339 -7.18 3.18 -3.60
C ILE A 339 -8.31 4.00 -2.94
N PRO A 340 -7.98 4.91 -2.00
CA PRO A 340 -8.97 5.83 -1.44
C PRO A 340 -9.65 6.70 -2.51
N SER A 341 -10.93 7.00 -2.28
CA SER A 341 -11.80 7.61 -3.28
C SER A 341 -11.39 9.01 -3.73
N GLU A 342 -10.74 9.75 -2.84
CA GLU A 342 -10.22 11.09 -3.00
C GLU A 342 -8.92 11.12 -3.82
N MET A 343 -8.28 9.96 -4.00
CA MET A 343 -7.05 9.79 -4.76
C MET A 343 -7.28 9.22 -6.17
N LYS A 344 -8.53 9.10 -6.62
CA LYS A 344 -8.86 8.54 -7.96
C LYS A 344 -8.22 9.26 -9.15
N TRP A 345 -7.65 10.44 -8.95
CA TRP A 345 -6.92 11.20 -9.96
C TRP A 345 -5.45 10.76 -10.09
N SER A 346 -4.87 10.09 -9.08
CA SER A 346 -3.44 9.74 -9.04
C SER A 346 -3.11 8.59 -9.97
N ALA A 347 -1.88 8.56 -10.48
CA ALA A 347 -1.37 7.53 -11.38
C ALA A 347 -0.57 6.44 -10.62
N GLY A 348 -0.12 6.75 -9.42
CA GLY A 348 0.36 5.84 -8.39
C GLY A 348 0.17 6.51 -7.03
N ILE A 349 0.30 5.73 -5.95
CA ILE A 349 0.22 6.25 -4.58
C ILE A 349 0.94 5.32 -3.60
N TRP A 350 1.79 5.90 -2.76
CA TRP A 350 2.25 5.28 -1.51
C TRP A 350 1.22 5.48 -0.41
N MET A 351 0.72 4.39 0.16
CA MET A 351 -0.25 4.41 1.26
C MET A 351 0.41 3.90 2.54
N ALA A 352 0.89 4.81 3.38
CA ALA A 352 1.65 4.47 4.60
C ALA A 352 0.88 3.52 5.55
N ASP A 353 -0.42 3.77 5.76
CA ASP A 353 -1.26 2.96 6.66
C ASP A 353 -1.48 1.53 6.13
N LYS A 354 -1.42 1.35 4.80
CA LYS A 354 -1.48 0.05 4.11
C LYS A 354 -0.10 -0.57 3.92
N LYS A 355 0.97 0.21 4.09
CA LYS A 355 2.36 -0.16 3.80
C LYS A 355 2.58 -0.67 2.36
N GLU A 356 1.80 -0.14 1.39
CA GLU A 356 1.88 -0.54 -0.02
C GLU A 356 1.99 0.66 -0.97
N LEU A 357 2.83 0.51 -2.00
CA LEU A 357 2.81 1.36 -3.19
C LEU A 357 1.89 0.73 -4.24
N ALA A 358 0.85 1.44 -4.65
CA ALA A 358 -0.04 1.03 -5.74
C ALA A 358 0.24 1.84 -7.02
N ILE A 359 0.37 1.16 -8.16
CA ILE A 359 0.63 1.79 -9.47
C ILE A 359 -0.49 1.41 -10.45
N SER A 360 -1.07 2.44 -11.07
CA SER A 360 -2.05 2.28 -12.14
C SER A 360 -1.34 1.99 -13.47
N PRO A 361 -1.90 1.13 -14.33
CA PRO A 361 -1.45 1.08 -15.72
C PRO A 361 -1.78 2.43 -16.39
N MET A 362 -0.88 2.87 -17.27
CA MET A 362 -1.06 4.08 -18.08
C MET A 362 -1.39 3.67 -19.51
N ASN A 363 -2.48 4.20 -20.07
CA ASN A 363 -2.96 3.87 -21.41
C ASN A 363 -3.24 5.10 -22.29
N TRP A 364 -2.71 6.27 -21.95
CA TRP A 364 -2.84 7.51 -22.74
C TRP A 364 -1.56 7.81 -23.55
N GLY A 365 -1.65 8.33 -24.76
CA GLY A 365 -0.44 8.61 -25.56
C GLY A 365 0.34 7.35 -25.98
N SER A 366 1.64 7.49 -26.28
CA SER A 366 2.44 6.36 -26.78
C SER A 366 2.81 5.38 -25.66
N GLN A 367 3.02 4.11 -26.01
CA GLN A 367 3.49 3.11 -25.03
C GLN A 367 4.84 3.47 -24.39
N SER A 368 5.70 4.22 -25.10
CA SER A 368 6.99 4.64 -24.54
C SER A 368 6.82 5.73 -23.50
N ASP A 369 5.96 6.72 -23.77
CA ASP A 369 5.66 7.81 -22.84
C ASP A 369 4.99 7.27 -21.58
N ASN A 370 4.04 6.34 -21.74
CA ASN A 370 3.39 5.66 -20.61
C ASN A 370 4.37 4.94 -19.69
N ARG A 371 5.36 4.24 -20.26
CA ARG A 371 6.40 3.58 -19.46
C ARG A 371 7.28 4.58 -18.73
N LYS A 372 7.66 5.68 -19.38
CA LYS A 372 8.47 6.72 -18.75
C LYS A 372 7.72 7.35 -17.57
N ILE A 373 6.46 7.74 -17.77
CA ILE A 373 5.61 8.30 -16.72
C ILE A 373 5.47 7.32 -15.55
N MET A 374 5.26 6.04 -15.84
CA MET A 374 5.18 5.01 -14.80
C MET A 374 6.48 4.87 -13.99
N ILE A 375 7.64 5.00 -14.65
CA ILE A 375 8.95 4.99 -13.98
C ILE A 375 9.12 6.24 -13.10
N ASP A 376 8.75 7.42 -13.60
CA ASP A 376 8.84 8.67 -12.83
C ASP A 376 7.96 8.60 -11.56
N ILE A 377 6.75 8.05 -11.69
CA ILE A 377 5.85 7.76 -10.55
C ILE A 377 6.49 6.76 -9.60
N ALA A 378 7.09 5.69 -10.12
CA ALA A 378 7.76 4.69 -9.29
C ALA A 378 8.94 5.28 -8.51
N PHE A 379 9.63 6.29 -9.05
CA PHE A 379 10.66 7.02 -8.32
C PHE A 379 10.07 7.92 -7.25
N HIS A 380 9.04 8.69 -7.58
CA HIS A 380 8.37 9.59 -6.65
C HIS A 380 7.79 8.82 -5.45
N GLU A 381 6.89 7.87 -5.72
CA GLU A 381 6.21 7.10 -4.70
C GLU A 381 7.14 6.09 -4.02
N GLY A 382 8.11 5.56 -4.77
CA GLY A 382 9.15 4.69 -4.22
C GLY A 382 10.04 5.42 -3.23
N PHE A 383 10.26 6.74 -3.38
CA PHE A 383 10.96 7.54 -2.39
C PHE A 383 10.13 7.71 -1.11
N HIS A 384 8.83 8.00 -1.21
CA HIS A 384 7.96 8.08 -0.04
C HIS A 384 7.97 6.77 0.77
N GLN A 385 7.87 5.63 0.09
CA GLN A 385 8.00 4.31 0.70
C GLN A 385 9.39 4.12 1.31
N TYR A 386 10.45 4.50 0.59
CA TYR A 386 11.82 4.38 1.06
C TYR A 386 12.03 5.12 2.37
N ILE A 387 11.71 6.41 2.38
CA ILE A 387 12.03 7.31 3.48
C ILE A 387 11.17 6.99 4.69
N PHE A 388 9.93 6.55 4.49
CA PHE A 388 9.07 6.04 5.56
C PHE A 388 9.78 4.94 6.33
N TYR A 389 10.28 3.89 5.67
CA TYR A 389 11.00 2.83 6.38
C TYR A 389 12.39 3.26 6.88
N ALA A 390 13.12 4.04 6.11
CA ALA A 390 14.48 4.48 6.46
C ALA A 390 14.49 5.40 7.70
N ALA A 391 13.46 6.24 7.84
CA ALA A 391 13.25 7.09 9.00
C ALA A 391 12.51 6.38 10.17
N ASN A 392 12.46 5.03 10.15
CA ASN A 392 11.79 4.21 11.16
C ASN A 392 10.30 4.58 11.36
N GLU A 393 9.61 4.76 10.24
CA GLU A 393 8.18 5.07 10.14
C GLU A 393 7.78 6.38 10.86
N ASN A 394 8.71 7.32 10.98
CA ASN A 394 8.43 8.69 11.40
C ASN A 394 7.96 9.51 10.20
N HIS A 395 6.92 10.32 10.41
CA HIS A 395 6.44 11.25 9.39
C HIS A 395 7.49 12.32 9.11
N SER A 396 7.68 12.63 7.84
CA SER A 396 8.62 13.65 7.38
C SER A 396 7.84 14.90 7.00
N ALA A 397 8.44 16.07 7.22
CA ALA A 397 7.89 17.36 6.84
C ALA A 397 7.64 17.41 5.33
N ALA A 398 6.55 18.06 4.92
CA ALA A 398 6.11 18.06 3.53
C ALA A 398 7.18 18.59 2.56
N TRP A 399 7.90 19.66 2.93
CA TRP A 399 8.98 20.23 2.10
C TRP A 399 10.09 19.22 1.80
N PHE A 400 10.43 18.38 2.79
CA PHE A 400 11.49 17.39 2.67
C PHE A 400 10.99 16.17 1.91
N ASN A 401 9.82 15.66 2.27
CA ASN A 401 9.28 14.43 1.70
C ASN A 401 8.92 14.62 0.21
N GLU A 402 8.05 15.59 -0.09
CA GLU A 402 7.61 15.89 -1.46
C GLU A 402 8.74 16.48 -2.30
N GLY A 403 9.60 17.30 -1.70
CA GLY A 403 10.73 17.90 -2.39
C GLY A 403 11.73 16.86 -2.88
N ASN A 404 12.05 15.87 -2.04
CA ASN A 404 12.93 14.77 -2.45
C ASN A 404 12.23 13.81 -3.41
N ALA A 405 10.95 13.49 -3.22
CA ALA A 405 10.19 12.66 -4.16
C ALA A 405 10.23 13.26 -5.57
N CYS A 406 9.95 14.56 -5.69
CA CYS A 406 10.08 15.28 -6.96
C CYS A 406 11.53 15.40 -7.45
N PHE A 407 12.51 15.53 -6.56
CA PHE A 407 13.92 15.59 -6.95
C PHE A 407 14.36 14.28 -7.61
N PHE A 408 13.91 13.14 -7.08
CA PHE A 408 14.24 11.83 -7.61
C PHE A 408 13.47 11.42 -8.87
N GLU A 409 12.38 12.10 -9.23
CA GLU A 409 11.82 12.00 -10.58
C GLU A 409 12.85 12.33 -11.66
N GLY A 410 13.84 13.17 -11.34
CA GLY A 410 14.93 13.54 -12.26
C GLY A 410 16.03 12.49 -12.43
N ILE A 411 15.93 11.31 -11.82
CA ILE A 411 16.99 10.29 -11.94
C ILE A 411 17.15 9.85 -13.40
N ASP A 412 18.38 9.97 -13.91
CA ASP A 412 18.83 9.39 -15.17
C ASP A 412 19.94 8.36 -14.89
N PHE A 413 19.64 7.09 -15.19
CA PHE A 413 20.60 6.01 -15.12
C PHE A 413 21.40 5.92 -16.43
N LYS A 414 22.49 6.68 -16.51
CA LYS A 414 23.49 6.55 -17.58
C LYS A 414 24.17 5.17 -17.56
N SER A 415 24.96 4.86 -18.58
CA SER A 415 25.81 3.66 -18.59
C SER A 415 26.73 3.65 -17.36
N GLY A 416 26.67 2.57 -16.57
CA GLY A 416 27.40 2.42 -15.30
C GLY A 416 26.56 2.80 -14.05
N ASN A 417 27.02 2.41 -12.86
CA ASN A 417 26.31 2.61 -11.58
C ASN A 417 26.26 4.08 -11.08
N LYS A 418 26.50 5.05 -11.97
CA LYS A 418 26.48 6.49 -11.66
C LYS A 418 25.04 7.00 -11.74
N VAL A 419 24.59 7.68 -10.70
CA VAL A 419 23.25 8.28 -10.62
C VAL A 419 23.40 9.74 -11.02
N LYS A 420 22.82 10.13 -12.16
CA LYS A 420 22.64 11.53 -12.51
C LYS A 420 21.23 11.95 -12.11
N ILE A 421 21.07 13.18 -11.62
CA ILE A 421 19.76 13.76 -11.34
C ILE A 421 19.64 15.06 -12.14
N ASP A 422 18.71 15.04 -13.09
CA ASP A 422 18.45 16.08 -14.06
C ASP A 422 17.37 17.05 -13.59
N LEU A 423 17.30 18.21 -14.24
CA LEU A 423 16.19 19.13 -14.04
C LEU A 423 14.90 18.48 -14.53
N THR A 424 13.83 18.73 -13.78
CA THR A 424 12.47 18.38 -14.21
C THR A 424 11.80 19.60 -14.85
N ASN A 425 10.61 19.40 -15.41
CA ASN A 425 9.77 20.50 -15.92
C ASN A 425 9.41 21.55 -14.85
N ARG A 426 9.60 21.25 -13.56
CA ARG A 426 9.39 22.21 -12.45
C ARG A 426 10.43 23.34 -12.44
N ALA A 427 11.55 23.20 -13.15
CA ALA A 427 12.56 24.25 -13.28
C ALA A 427 11.99 25.55 -13.82
N GLU A 428 11.12 25.49 -14.83
CA GLU A 428 10.51 26.67 -15.42
C GLU A 428 9.59 27.40 -14.44
N GLN A 429 8.79 26.64 -13.69
CA GLN A 429 7.92 27.21 -12.66
C GLN A 429 8.75 27.82 -11.53
N MET A 430 9.85 27.17 -11.14
CA MET A 430 10.76 27.70 -10.13
C MET A 430 11.43 29.02 -10.54
N LYS A 431 11.85 29.15 -11.80
CA LYS A 431 12.38 30.42 -12.31
C LYS A 431 11.36 31.56 -12.20
N LYS A 432 10.07 31.27 -12.45
CA LYS A 432 8.99 32.25 -12.29
C LYS A 432 8.77 32.59 -10.81
N LEU A 433 8.71 31.58 -9.94
CA LEU A 433 8.50 31.75 -8.50
C LEU A 433 9.63 32.51 -7.81
N ALA A 434 10.88 32.30 -8.23
CA ALA A 434 12.04 33.02 -7.70
C ALA A 434 12.01 34.53 -7.99
N GLY A 435 11.19 34.99 -8.95
CA GLY A 435 10.95 36.42 -9.16
C GLY A 435 9.98 37.03 -8.13
N GLY A 436 9.29 36.22 -7.32
CA GLY A 436 8.30 36.66 -6.34
C GLY A 436 8.85 36.78 -4.92
N ASN A 437 8.05 37.36 -4.03
CA ASN A 437 8.37 37.46 -2.60
C ASN A 437 7.90 36.19 -1.87
N PHE A 438 8.78 35.19 -1.76
CA PHE A 438 8.47 33.93 -1.11
C PHE A 438 9.13 33.83 0.28
N ASN A 439 8.35 33.43 1.30
CA ASN A 439 8.85 33.22 2.66
C ASN A 439 9.24 31.74 2.86
N ILE A 440 10.53 31.43 2.68
CA ILE A 440 11.07 30.07 2.85
C ILE A 440 10.91 29.56 4.29
N GLU A 441 11.08 30.43 5.29
CA GLU A 441 10.94 30.06 6.71
C GLU A 441 9.53 29.54 6.99
N ASN A 442 8.49 30.24 6.53
CA ASN A 442 7.12 29.77 6.69
C ASN A 442 6.84 28.48 5.89
N PHE A 443 7.49 28.31 4.74
CA PHE A 443 7.24 27.18 3.85
C PHE A 443 7.72 25.84 4.40
N ILE A 444 8.89 25.82 5.02
CA ILE A 444 9.45 24.60 5.62
C ILE A 444 8.62 24.11 6.82
N HIS A 445 7.73 24.96 7.36
CA HIS A 445 6.79 24.61 8.43
C HIS A 445 5.34 24.38 7.95
N LEU A 446 5.10 24.33 6.64
CA LEU A 446 3.76 23.97 6.15
C LEU A 446 3.46 22.51 6.45
N GLY A 447 2.35 22.28 7.15
CA GLY A 447 1.76 20.95 7.26
C GLY A 447 1.16 20.49 5.92
N TYR A 448 0.97 19.18 5.76
CA TYR A 448 0.47 18.55 4.53
C TYR A 448 -0.83 19.16 3.99
N GLN A 449 -1.79 19.52 4.86
CA GLN A 449 -3.04 20.15 4.42
C GLN A 449 -2.80 21.49 3.72
N GLN A 450 -1.93 22.34 4.29
CA GLN A 450 -1.58 23.63 3.70
C GLN A 450 -0.75 23.44 2.43
N PHE A 451 0.17 22.48 2.45
CA PHE A 451 1.00 22.12 1.29
C PHE A 451 0.13 21.75 0.08
N TYR A 452 -0.82 20.81 0.25
CA TYR A 452 -1.70 20.36 -0.82
C TYR A 452 -2.77 21.39 -1.21
N GLY A 453 -3.11 22.33 -0.32
CA GLY A 453 -4.00 23.46 -0.63
C GLY A 453 -3.51 24.33 -1.79
N ASN A 454 -2.20 24.36 -2.05
CA ASN A 454 -1.58 25.02 -3.21
C ASN A 454 -0.59 24.08 -3.91
N LYS A 455 -1.04 22.85 -4.20
CA LYS A 455 -0.19 21.74 -4.64
C LYS A 455 0.83 22.12 -5.72
N GLU A 456 0.43 22.79 -6.80
CA GLU A 456 1.32 23.05 -7.95
C GLU A 456 2.50 23.94 -7.57
N THR A 457 2.23 25.00 -6.80
CA THR A 457 3.26 25.90 -6.28
C THR A 457 4.12 25.19 -5.23
N SER A 458 3.49 24.51 -4.27
CA SER A 458 4.20 23.83 -3.18
C SER A 458 5.14 22.75 -3.69
N TYR A 459 4.71 21.94 -4.66
CA TYR A 459 5.53 20.90 -5.29
C TYR A 459 6.74 21.49 -6.02
N SER A 460 6.51 22.53 -6.82
CA SER A 460 7.58 23.19 -7.56
C SER A 460 8.60 23.78 -6.59
N LEU A 461 8.13 24.41 -5.51
CA LEU A 461 9.00 25.01 -4.51
C LEU A 461 9.76 24.01 -3.65
N ALA A 462 9.12 22.92 -3.21
CA ALA A 462 9.80 21.86 -2.47
C ALA A 462 10.89 21.21 -3.33
N TRP A 463 10.58 20.92 -4.60
CA TRP A 463 11.56 20.43 -5.57
C TRP A 463 12.72 21.43 -5.75
N GLY A 464 12.40 22.71 -5.94
CA GLY A 464 13.40 23.75 -6.15
C GLY A 464 14.29 23.97 -4.93
N LEU A 465 13.71 23.88 -3.73
CA LEU A 465 14.43 23.92 -2.46
C LEU A 465 15.42 22.75 -2.38
N ILE A 466 14.97 21.51 -2.55
CA ILE A 466 15.85 20.34 -2.47
C ILE A 466 16.92 20.37 -3.57
N PHE A 467 16.57 20.76 -4.80
CA PHE A 467 17.54 20.89 -5.88
C PHE A 467 18.62 21.93 -5.56
N PHE A 468 18.22 23.10 -5.02
CA PHE A 468 19.17 24.10 -4.56
C PHE A 468 20.05 23.55 -3.43
N LEU A 469 19.47 22.97 -2.38
CA LEU A 469 20.26 22.45 -1.26
C LEU A 469 21.26 21.40 -1.72
N GLN A 470 20.85 20.43 -2.54
CA GLN A 470 21.72 19.32 -2.96
C GLN A 470 22.73 19.72 -4.05
N LYS A 471 22.35 20.59 -4.99
CA LYS A 471 23.13 20.84 -6.22
C LYS A 471 23.46 22.31 -6.47
N GLY A 472 22.58 23.24 -6.08
CA GLY A 472 22.77 24.67 -6.30
C GLY A 472 23.70 25.35 -5.29
N ALA A 473 23.46 25.16 -4.00
CA ALA A 473 24.21 25.75 -2.91
C ALA A 473 25.73 25.43 -2.97
N PRO A 474 26.16 24.20 -3.32
CA PRO A 474 27.59 23.89 -3.49
C PRO A 474 28.30 24.64 -4.63
N VAL A 475 27.57 25.08 -5.66
CA VAL A 475 28.15 25.78 -6.83
C VAL A 475 28.07 27.30 -6.73
N MET A 476 27.52 27.81 -5.62
CA MET A 476 27.50 29.24 -5.31
C MET A 476 28.91 29.79 -5.14
N LYS A 477 29.10 31.06 -5.51
CA LYS A 477 30.36 31.77 -5.27
C LYS A 477 30.63 31.97 -3.78
N GLU A 478 29.57 32.31 -3.04
CA GLU A 478 29.65 32.50 -1.60
C GLU A 478 29.65 31.15 -0.88
N LYS A 479 30.66 30.92 -0.04
CA LYS A 479 30.73 29.72 0.81
C LYS A 479 29.53 29.68 1.75
N ASN A 480 28.91 28.51 1.82
CA ASN A 480 27.75 28.22 2.65
C ASN A 480 27.77 26.73 3.03
N ASN A 481 26.89 26.34 3.94
CA ASN A 481 26.72 24.96 4.43
C ASN A 481 25.31 24.42 4.16
N TYR A 482 24.56 25.04 3.25
CA TYR A 482 23.14 24.70 3.04
C TYR A 482 22.96 23.26 2.53
N ALA A 483 23.96 22.70 1.84
CA ALA A 483 23.94 21.31 1.37
C ALA A 483 23.93 20.26 2.49
N GLU A 484 24.25 20.65 3.73
CA GLU A 484 24.16 19.77 4.90
C GLU A 484 22.73 19.64 5.44
N ILE A 485 21.85 20.61 5.14
CA ILE A 485 20.51 20.71 5.72
C ILE A 485 19.69 19.42 5.51
N PRO A 486 19.62 18.81 4.30
CA PRO A 486 18.85 17.57 4.12
C PRO A 486 19.35 16.40 4.97
N ALA A 487 20.67 16.27 5.16
CA ALA A 487 21.24 15.20 5.99
C ALA A 487 20.98 15.46 7.48
N LYS A 488 21.15 16.72 7.93
CA LYS A 488 20.82 17.14 9.30
C LYS A 488 19.35 16.90 9.62
N TYR A 489 18.46 17.22 8.68
CA TYR A 489 17.02 16.93 8.82
C TYR A 489 16.75 15.45 8.98
N TYR A 490 17.32 14.61 8.12
CA TYR A 490 17.10 13.16 8.19
C TYR A 490 17.60 12.55 9.50
N ASP A 491 18.81 12.94 9.94
CA ASP A 491 19.36 12.48 11.23
C ASP A 491 18.52 12.99 12.41
N ALA A 492 18.11 14.26 12.38
CA ALA A 492 17.25 14.86 13.40
C ALA A 492 15.86 14.22 13.44
N LEU A 493 15.28 13.84 12.30
CA LEU A 493 13.98 13.19 12.24
C LEU A 493 14.02 11.82 12.92
N ILE A 494 15.08 11.05 12.71
CA ILE A 494 15.26 9.74 13.36
C ILE A 494 15.43 9.91 14.88
N GLU A 495 16.21 10.90 15.30
CA GLU A 495 16.50 11.18 16.71
C GLU A 495 15.26 11.72 17.46
N LEU A 496 14.64 12.76 16.91
CA LEU A 496 13.60 13.55 17.57
C LEU A 496 12.19 12.98 17.34
N LYS A 497 12.00 12.19 16.28
CA LYS A 497 10.73 11.53 15.90
C LYS A 497 9.56 12.50 15.70
N ASP A 498 9.89 13.73 15.35
CA ASP A 498 9.01 14.89 15.25
C ASP A 498 9.51 15.76 14.08
N GLU A 499 8.67 15.94 13.07
CA GLU A 499 9.03 16.57 11.80
C GLU A 499 9.27 18.07 11.91
N ASP A 500 8.56 18.75 12.82
CA ASP A 500 8.72 20.18 13.07
C ASP A 500 10.04 20.43 13.81
N LYS A 501 10.31 19.68 14.89
CA LYS A 501 11.58 19.80 15.62
C LYS A 501 12.79 19.39 14.77
N ALA A 502 12.61 18.41 13.89
CA ALA A 502 13.65 18.02 12.94
C ALA A 502 13.92 19.14 11.92
N THR A 503 12.88 19.88 11.50
CA THR A 503 13.01 21.07 10.67
C THR A 503 13.78 22.15 11.42
N ASP A 504 13.37 22.49 12.64
CA ASP A 504 14.06 23.50 13.47
C ASP A 504 15.55 23.18 13.64
N LYS A 505 15.87 21.93 13.99
CA LYS A 505 17.26 21.47 14.18
C LYS A 505 18.08 21.51 12.89
N ALA A 506 17.47 21.17 11.74
CA ALA A 506 18.17 21.17 10.46
C ALA A 506 18.51 22.58 9.96
N TRP A 507 17.67 23.55 10.30
CA TRP A 507 17.78 24.95 9.89
C TRP A 507 18.39 25.86 10.96
N GLU A 508 18.82 25.30 12.09
CA GLU A 508 19.46 26.04 13.18
C GLU A 508 20.68 26.84 12.69
N GLY A 509 20.71 28.13 13.03
CA GLY A 509 21.81 29.04 12.65
C GLY A 509 21.78 29.53 11.20
N VAL A 510 20.76 29.18 10.41
CA VAL A 510 20.58 29.72 9.05
C VAL A 510 20.00 31.13 9.11
N ASP A 511 20.71 32.11 8.54
CA ASP A 511 20.16 33.44 8.27
C ASP A 511 19.19 33.35 7.08
N PHE A 512 17.89 33.37 7.35
CA PHE A 512 16.84 33.26 6.33
C PHE A 512 16.80 34.40 5.32
N LYS A 513 17.24 35.61 5.68
CA LYS A 513 17.32 36.73 4.73
C LYS A 513 18.44 36.47 3.72
N LYS A 514 19.60 36.06 4.22
CA LYS A 514 20.73 35.65 3.38
C LYS A 514 20.39 34.43 2.53
N PHE A 515 19.78 33.42 3.12
CA PHE A 515 19.36 32.21 2.41
C PHE A 515 18.41 32.55 1.27
N SER A 516 17.36 33.32 1.53
CA SER A 516 16.35 33.69 0.53
C SER A 516 16.99 34.43 -0.65
N ARG A 517 17.89 35.37 -0.39
CA ARG A 517 18.64 36.07 -1.45
C ARG A 517 19.50 35.12 -2.28
N ASN A 518 20.23 34.20 -1.63
CA ASN A 518 21.11 33.25 -2.31
C ASN A 518 20.30 32.24 -3.14
N PHE A 519 19.15 31.81 -2.64
CA PHE A 519 18.20 30.95 -3.32
C PHE A 519 17.61 31.64 -4.57
N GLU A 520 17.19 32.89 -4.43
CA GLU A 520 16.70 33.72 -5.54
C GLU A 520 17.78 33.97 -6.60
N GLU A 521 18.99 34.34 -6.20
CA GLU A 521 20.13 34.54 -7.10
C GLU A 521 20.40 33.29 -7.95
N PHE A 522 20.39 32.12 -7.31
CA PHE A 522 20.59 30.84 -7.99
C PHE A 522 19.54 30.62 -9.08
N TRP A 523 18.24 30.73 -8.75
CA TRP A 523 17.16 30.46 -9.69
C TRP A 523 17.04 31.51 -10.80
N LYS A 524 17.58 32.71 -10.60
CA LYS A 524 17.71 33.74 -11.64
C LYS A 524 18.94 33.57 -12.54
N SER A 525 19.83 32.62 -12.25
CA SER A 525 21.09 32.44 -12.98
C SER A 525 21.14 31.14 -13.78
N ASP A 526 20.95 31.23 -15.10
CA ASP A 526 21.12 30.08 -16.01
C ASP A 526 22.54 29.47 -15.93
N THR A 527 23.54 30.29 -15.62
CA THR A 527 24.93 29.81 -15.47
C THR A 527 25.10 28.97 -14.20
N MET A 528 24.51 29.39 -13.07
CA MET A 528 24.57 28.58 -11.85
C MET A 528 23.74 27.30 -11.99
N ILE A 529 22.57 27.36 -12.63
CA ILE A 529 21.75 26.19 -12.91
C ILE A 529 22.54 25.16 -13.74
N LYS A 530 23.18 25.59 -14.84
CA LYS A 530 24.04 24.70 -15.66
C LYS A 530 25.18 24.07 -14.86
N ARG A 531 25.81 24.82 -13.95
CA ARG A 531 26.85 24.29 -13.05
C ARG A 531 26.29 23.26 -12.08
N ALA A 532 25.12 23.54 -11.50
CA ALA A 532 24.44 22.63 -10.59
C ALA A 532 24.04 21.33 -11.28
N GLU A 533 23.57 21.35 -12.54
CA GLU A 533 23.27 20.14 -13.31
C GLU A 533 24.46 19.19 -13.42
N MET A 534 25.67 19.75 -13.62
CA MET A 534 26.94 19.01 -13.70
C MET A 534 27.48 18.58 -12.34
N TYR A 535 26.99 19.14 -11.24
CA TYR A 535 27.44 18.81 -9.90
C TYR A 535 26.88 17.45 -9.45
N ASP A 536 27.77 16.56 -9.00
CA ASP A 536 27.41 15.29 -8.40
C ASP A 536 27.49 15.40 -6.85
N PRO A 537 26.34 15.46 -6.15
CA PRO A 537 26.33 15.56 -4.70
C PRO A 537 26.91 14.32 -4.00
N LEU A 538 26.86 13.15 -4.64
CA LEU A 538 27.36 11.91 -4.05
C LEU A 538 28.89 11.84 -4.15
N GLU A 539 29.44 12.19 -5.31
CA GLU A 539 30.90 12.26 -5.50
C GLU A 539 31.56 13.26 -4.53
N ALA A 540 30.92 14.41 -4.32
CA ALA A 540 31.40 15.42 -3.38
C ALA A 540 31.37 14.92 -1.92
N ARG A 541 30.30 14.20 -1.52
CA ARG A 541 30.20 13.60 -0.18
C ARG A 541 31.25 12.52 0.03
N GLU A 542 31.51 11.66 -0.96
CA GLU A 542 32.56 10.63 -0.88
C GLU A 542 33.96 11.26 -0.72
N LYS A 543 34.24 12.35 -1.43
CA LYS A 543 35.52 13.09 -1.31
C LYS A 543 35.71 13.74 0.07
N ASN A 544 34.61 14.20 0.67
CA ASN A 544 34.62 14.91 1.96
C ASN A 544 34.40 13.98 3.16
N ALA A 545 34.02 12.72 2.94
CA ALA A 545 33.90 11.75 4.00
C ALA A 545 35.28 11.55 4.65
N PRO A 546 35.37 11.57 6.00
CA PRO A 546 36.60 11.19 6.66
C PRO A 546 36.99 9.80 6.16
N LYS A 547 38.25 9.61 5.72
CA LYS A 547 38.76 8.31 5.28
C LYS A 547 38.58 7.32 6.44
N SER A 548 37.47 6.60 6.47
CA SER A 548 37.27 5.53 7.42
C SER A 548 38.26 4.43 7.06
N THR A 549 39.12 4.05 8.01
CA THR A 549 39.77 2.75 8.00
C THR A 549 38.69 1.70 7.73
N PRO A 550 38.87 0.76 6.79
CA PRO A 550 37.82 -0.17 6.44
C PRO A 550 37.30 -0.85 7.71
N ALA A 551 35.99 -0.75 7.96
CA ALA A 551 35.36 -1.58 8.96
C ALA A 551 35.66 -3.04 8.58
N ALA A 552 36.32 -3.76 9.49
CA ALA A 552 36.59 -5.18 9.29
C ALA A 552 35.26 -5.88 8.92
N PRO A 553 35.27 -6.79 7.93
CA PRO A 553 34.08 -7.56 7.60
C PRO A 553 33.57 -8.21 8.88
N ALA A 554 32.27 -8.06 9.16
CA ALA A 554 31.62 -8.74 10.25
C ALA A 554 31.90 -10.25 10.10
N ASN A 555 32.71 -10.78 11.00
CA ASN A 555 33.05 -12.20 11.02
C ASN A 555 31.75 -13.00 11.18
N PRO A 556 31.50 -14.02 10.35
CA PRO A 556 30.40 -14.94 10.59
C PRO A 556 30.65 -15.62 11.94
N ALA A 557 29.64 -15.58 12.80
CA ALA A 557 29.69 -16.19 14.12
C ALA A 557 30.21 -17.63 14.02
N THR A 558 31.33 -17.88 14.68
CA THR A 558 31.86 -19.21 14.94
C THR A 558 30.86 -19.96 15.81
N VAL A 559 30.22 -20.97 15.23
CA VAL A 559 29.44 -21.97 15.95
C VAL A 559 30.37 -22.69 16.93
N PRO A 560 30.10 -22.72 18.25
CA PRO A 560 30.87 -23.55 19.16
C PRO A 560 30.57 -25.02 18.84
N ALA A 561 31.61 -25.78 18.54
CA ALA A 561 31.53 -27.23 18.44
C ALA A 561 31.06 -27.81 19.78
N VAL A 562 29.93 -28.50 19.75
CA VAL A 562 29.45 -29.33 20.86
C VAL A 562 30.41 -30.52 20.99
N LYS A 563 31.04 -30.66 22.15
CA LYS A 563 31.63 -31.92 22.61
C LYS A 563 30.64 -32.63 23.51
#